data_AF-A0A5J6DKJ7-F1
#
_entry.id   AF-A0A5J6DKJ7-F1
#
_cell.length_a   1.000
_cell.length_b   1.000
_cell.length_c   1.000
_cell.angle_alpha   90.00
_cell.angle_beta   90.00
_cell.angle_gamma   90.00
#
_symmetry.space_group_name_H-M   'P 1'
#
loop_
_entity.id
_entity.type
_entity.pdbx_description
1 polymer ?
#
loop_
_entity_poly.entity_id
_entity_poly.type
_entity_poly.pdbx_seq_one_letter_code
_entity_poly.pdbx_strand_id
1 'polypeptide(L)'
;LPTKFFVEEYIDVISKYQIISDHYYSATVDKVPFSNPKNAAELINNWVNKTTHGRISELVTPDGLEGAVITLINAIYFKGLWTYPFPEYTPMLTFHGKQKQVQAPFMEQNGQFYYDDSAALDAQLLRLSYRGGKFAMYFILPHQGKTVDDVLEKITPTT
;
A
#
# COMPACT_ATOMS: atom_id res chain seq x y z
N LEU A 1 7.54 -8.33 -4.81
CA LEU A 1 7.17 -7.44 -3.68
C LEU A 1 7.83 -8.02 -2.44
N PRO A 2 8.57 -7.24 -1.65
CA PRO A 2 9.35 -7.81 -0.56
C PRO A 2 8.41 -8.40 0.49
N THR A 3 8.54 -9.70 0.64
CA THR A 3 7.73 -10.54 1.53
C THR A 3 8.69 -11.40 2.33
N LYS A 4 8.45 -11.54 3.62
CA LYS A 4 9.32 -12.31 4.49
C LYS A 4 8.51 -13.06 5.54
N PHE A 5 8.84 -14.33 5.70
CA PHE A 5 8.42 -15.10 6.87
C PHE A 5 9.46 -14.90 7.96
N PHE A 6 9.00 -14.54 9.14
CA PHE A 6 9.79 -14.56 10.37
C PHE A 6 9.34 -15.76 11.17
N VAL A 7 10.26 -16.67 11.48
CA VAL A 7 9.97 -17.93 12.18
C VAL A 7 10.78 -17.99 13.48
N GLU A 8 10.26 -18.68 14.49
CA GLU A 8 10.99 -18.90 15.73
C GLU A 8 12.30 -19.68 15.50
N GLU A 9 13.32 -19.41 16.31
CA GLU A 9 14.70 -19.87 16.10
C GLU A 9 14.84 -21.40 16.08
N TYR A 10 14.03 -22.10 16.88
CA TYR A 10 14.06 -23.57 16.96
C TYR A 10 13.45 -24.26 15.74
N ILE A 11 12.79 -23.54 14.84
CA ILE A 11 12.14 -24.14 13.67
C ILE A 11 13.17 -24.44 12.59
N ASP A 12 13.26 -25.70 12.21
CA ASP A 12 14.03 -26.13 11.04
C ASP A 12 13.21 -25.93 9.76
N VAL A 13 13.59 -24.90 9.00
CA VAL A 13 12.92 -24.57 7.74
C VAL A 13 13.44 -25.49 6.65
N ILE A 14 12.52 -26.14 5.94
CA ILE A 14 12.84 -27.03 4.82
C ILE A 14 13.58 -26.23 3.73
N SER A 15 14.82 -26.60 3.41
CA SER A 15 15.65 -25.85 2.45
C SER A 15 15.01 -25.77 1.05
N LYS A 16 14.33 -26.84 0.62
CA LYS A 16 13.57 -26.85 -0.64
C LYS A 16 12.45 -25.80 -0.63
N TYR A 17 11.80 -25.57 0.50
CA TYR A 17 10.77 -24.53 0.63
C TYR A 17 11.38 -23.14 0.48
N GLN A 18 12.50 -22.86 1.14
CA GLN A 18 13.19 -21.56 1.05
C GLN A 18 13.60 -21.26 -0.40
N ILE A 19 14.18 -22.23 -1.11
CA ILE A 19 14.60 -22.06 -2.51
C ILE A 19 13.40 -21.76 -3.42
N ILE A 20 12.31 -22.51 -3.29
CA ILE A 20 11.10 -22.31 -4.10
C ILE A 20 10.45 -20.96 -3.78
N SER A 21 10.36 -20.62 -2.49
CA SER A 21 9.78 -19.37 -2.00
C SER A 21 10.52 -18.15 -2.54
N ASP A 22 11.85 -18.16 -2.49
CA ASP A 22 12.66 -17.06 -3.01
C ASP A 22 12.60 -16.98 -4.53
N HIS A 23 12.77 -18.12 -5.23
CA HIS A 23 12.82 -18.14 -6.69
C HIS A 23 11.53 -17.68 -7.36
N TYR A 24 10.36 -18.14 -6.88
CA TYR A 24 9.08 -17.86 -7.53
C TYR A 24 8.35 -16.65 -6.95
N TYR A 25 8.56 -16.33 -5.66
CA TYR A 25 7.78 -15.30 -4.98
C TYR A 25 8.65 -14.15 -4.43
N SER A 26 9.98 -14.25 -4.55
CA SER A 26 10.92 -13.33 -3.88
C SER A 26 10.61 -13.19 -2.38
N ALA A 27 10.16 -14.31 -1.79
CA ALA A 27 9.80 -14.39 -0.39
C ALA A 27 10.86 -15.18 0.37
N THR A 28 11.47 -14.54 1.37
CA THR A 28 12.58 -15.11 2.15
C THR A 28 12.11 -15.50 3.55
N VAL A 29 12.92 -16.28 4.26
CA VAL A 29 12.61 -16.73 5.62
C VAL A 29 13.78 -16.36 6.53
N ASP A 30 13.51 -15.62 7.60
CA ASP A 30 14.48 -15.31 8.66
C ASP A 30 14.02 -15.89 9.99
N LYS A 31 14.98 -16.24 10.83
CA LYS A 31 14.73 -16.65 12.21
C LYS A 31 14.76 -15.44 13.13
N VAL A 32 13.81 -15.34 14.06
CA VAL A 32 13.76 -14.30 15.10
C VAL A 32 13.34 -14.92 16.43
N PRO A 33 13.81 -14.39 17.57
CA PRO A 33 13.49 -14.93 18.89
C PRO A 33 12.12 -14.42 19.35
N PHE A 34 11.03 -15.06 18.95
CA PHE A 34 9.68 -14.66 19.40
C PHE A 34 9.50 -14.86 20.92
N SER A 35 10.29 -15.75 21.54
CA SER A 35 10.48 -15.81 23.00
C SER A 35 10.92 -14.49 23.66
N ASN A 36 11.50 -13.57 22.88
CA ASN A 36 11.76 -12.18 23.27
C ASN A 36 11.02 -11.25 22.29
N PRO A 37 9.71 -10.98 22.50
CA PRO A 37 8.88 -10.22 21.56
C PRO A 37 9.42 -8.82 21.26
N LYS A 38 10.11 -8.20 22.23
CA LYS A 38 10.75 -6.90 22.03
C LYS A 38 11.86 -6.97 20.98
N ASN A 39 12.76 -7.94 21.11
CA ASN A 39 13.84 -8.14 20.14
C ASN A 39 13.28 -8.56 18.77
N ALA A 40 12.30 -9.48 18.74
CA ALA A 40 11.64 -9.88 17.49
C ALA A 40 11.00 -8.68 16.77
N ALA A 41 10.28 -7.81 17.50
CA ALA A 41 9.69 -6.60 16.92
C ALA A 41 10.76 -5.65 16.36
N GLU A 42 11.86 -5.43 17.09
CA GLU A 42 12.97 -4.60 16.62
C GLU A 42 13.58 -5.15 15.31
N LEU A 43 13.84 -6.47 15.23
CA LEU A 43 14.39 -7.12 14.03
C LEU A 43 13.45 -7.00 12.83
N ILE A 44 12.15 -7.26 13.03
CA ILE A 44 11.12 -7.18 11.99
C ILE A 44 10.98 -5.74 11.50
N ASN A 45 10.85 -4.77 12.41
CA ASN A 45 10.68 -3.36 12.06
C ASN A 45 11.92 -2.78 11.37
N ASN A 46 13.13 -3.19 11.78
CA ASN A 46 14.37 -2.82 11.08
C ASN A 46 14.38 -3.33 9.63
N TRP A 47 13.94 -4.57 9.41
CA TRP A 47 13.80 -5.11 8.06
C TRP A 47 12.75 -4.34 7.24
N VAL A 48 11.58 -4.04 7.81
CA VAL A 48 10.52 -3.25 7.16
C VAL A 48 11.02 -1.84 6.80
N ASN A 49 11.69 -1.18 7.74
CA ASN A 49 12.25 0.16 7.56
C ASN A 49 13.24 0.18 6.40
N LYS A 50 14.22 -0.75 6.40
CA LYS A 50 15.19 -0.85 5.31
C LYS A 50 14.53 -1.13 3.96
N THR A 51 13.58 -2.06 3.93
CA THR A 51 12.86 -2.47 2.72
C THR A 51 12.02 -1.33 2.14
N THR A 52 11.46 -0.50 3.00
CA THR A 52 10.58 0.62 2.62
C THR A 52 11.33 1.95 2.53
N HIS A 53 12.66 1.94 2.59
CA HIS A 53 13.51 3.14 2.54
C HIS A 53 13.12 4.18 3.61
N GLY A 54 12.83 3.71 4.82
CA GLY A 54 12.43 4.52 5.97
C GLY A 54 11.00 5.05 5.93
N ARG A 55 10.16 4.57 5.00
CA ARG A 55 8.77 5.05 4.85
C ARG A 55 7.79 4.36 5.79
N ILE A 56 8.09 3.12 6.19
CA ILE A 56 7.39 2.40 7.25
C ILE A 56 8.45 2.06 8.29
N SER A 57 8.46 2.82 9.38
CA SER A 57 9.45 2.64 10.46
C SER A 57 9.06 1.55 11.46
N GLU A 58 7.77 1.36 11.65
CA GLU A 58 7.20 0.41 12.61
C GLU A 58 5.94 -0.21 11.99
N LEU A 59 5.86 -1.54 11.99
CA LEU A 59 4.75 -2.31 11.47
C LEU A 59 4.16 -3.26 12.51
N VAL A 60 5.01 -3.79 13.40
CA VAL A 60 4.60 -4.71 14.47
C VAL A 60 5.04 -4.16 15.83
N THR A 61 4.28 -4.47 16.87
CA THR A 61 4.63 -4.16 18.27
C THR A 61 5.01 -5.44 19.00
N PRO A 62 5.77 -5.36 20.12
CA PRO A 62 6.08 -6.53 20.95
C PRO A 62 4.83 -7.28 21.40
N ASP A 63 3.79 -6.57 21.85
CA ASP A 63 2.51 -7.17 22.28
C ASP A 63 1.82 -7.91 21.12
N GLY A 64 1.95 -7.41 19.88
CA GLY A 64 1.40 -8.07 18.69
C GLY A 64 2.15 -9.34 18.29
N LEU A 65 3.31 -9.61 18.88
CA LEU A 65 4.11 -10.81 18.64
C LEU A 65 4.06 -11.81 19.80
N GLU A 66 3.30 -11.53 20.87
CA GLU A 66 3.21 -12.42 22.01
C GLU A 66 2.60 -13.77 21.60
N GLY A 67 3.31 -14.87 21.88
CA GLY A 67 2.91 -16.22 21.47
C GLY A 67 3.06 -16.52 19.97
N ALA A 68 3.64 -15.60 19.19
CA ALA A 68 3.92 -15.85 17.79
C ALA A 68 4.99 -16.95 17.62
N VAL A 69 4.79 -17.79 16.61
CA VAL A 69 5.75 -18.84 16.21
C VAL A 69 6.21 -18.61 14.77
N ILE A 70 5.30 -18.08 13.93
CA ILE A 70 5.56 -17.67 12.56
C ILE A 70 4.75 -16.40 12.29
N THR A 71 5.38 -15.39 11.69
CA THR A 71 4.72 -14.17 11.22
C THR A 71 5.07 -13.93 9.76
N LEU A 72 4.07 -13.72 8.92
CA LEU A 72 4.25 -13.33 7.52
C LEU A 72 4.13 -11.81 7.39
N ILE A 73 5.19 -11.17 6.91
CA ILE A 73 5.21 -9.73 6.68
C ILE A 73 5.31 -9.44 5.19
N ASN A 74 4.43 -8.56 4.72
CA ASN A 74 4.49 -7.95 3.40
C ASN A 74 4.55 -6.42 3.57
N ALA A 75 5.53 -5.78 2.94
CA ALA A 75 5.71 -4.34 2.99
C ALA A 75 5.82 -3.79 1.57
N ILE A 76 4.90 -2.90 1.18
CA ILE A 76 4.87 -2.33 -0.16
C ILE A 76 5.10 -0.83 -0.07
N TYR A 77 6.10 -0.36 -0.80
CA TYR A 77 6.35 1.07 -1.01
C TYR A 77 6.41 1.34 -2.51
N PHE A 78 5.69 2.37 -2.93
CA PHE A 78 5.68 2.82 -4.31
C PHE A 78 5.91 4.33 -4.37
N LYS A 79 6.90 4.73 -5.16
CA LYS A 79 7.16 6.13 -5.52
C LYS A 79 7.39 6.20 -7.02
N GLY A 80 6.41 6.74 -7.72
CA GLY A 80 6.45 6.99 -9.16
C GLY A 80 6.49 8.47 -9.47
N LEU A 81 7.09 8.82 -10.61
CA LEU A 81 6.95 10.15 -11.21
C LEU A 81 5.80 10.14 -12.20
N TRP A 82 4.92 11.13 -12.15
CA TRP A 82 3.88 11.30 -13.15
C TRP A 82 4.48 11.48 -14.55
N THR A 83 3.84 10.88 -15.56
CA THR A 83 4.15 11.17 -16.97
C THR A 83 3.96 12.67 -17.24
N TYR A 84 2.84 13.21 -16.74
CA TYR A 84 2.48 14.62 -16.81
C TYR A 84 2.41 15.18 -15.38
N PRO A 85 3.50 15.84 -14.89
CA PRO A 85 3.57 16.34 -13.53
C PRO A 85 2.68 17.57 -13.33
N PHE A 86 2.22 17.76 -12.10
CA PHE A 86 1.52 18.96 -11.68
C PHE A 86 2.50 20.13 -11.53
N PRO A 87 2.05 21.38 -11.74
CA PRO A 87 2.75 22.58 -11.27
C PRO A 87 3.00 22.51 -9.75
N GLU A 88 4.02 23.22 -9.27
CA GLU A 88 4.37 23.24 -7.83
C GLU A 88 3.35 24.00 -6.97
N TYR A 89 2.50 24.82 -7.58
CA TYR A 89 1.47 25.57 -6.88
C TYR A 89 0.42 24.64 -6.28
N THR A 90 0.30 24.66 -4.95
CA THR A 90 -0.58 23.78 -4.18
C THR A 90 -1.48 24.57 -3.23
N PRO A 91 -2.61 25.14 -3.70
CA PRO A 91 -3.50 25.94 -2.87
C PRO A 91 -4.18 25.09 -1.79
N MET A 92 -4.49 25.71 -0.65
CA MET A 92 -5.34 25.10 0.37
C MET A 92 -6.80 25.25 -0.05
N LEU A 93 -7.49 24.13 -0.28
CA LEU A 93 -8.92 24.09 -0.59
C LEU A 93 -9.67 23.21 0.41
N THR A 94 -10.98 23.39 0.46
CA THR A 94 -11.85 22.59 1.31
C THR A 94 -12.02 21.18 0.73
N PHE A 95 -11.60 20.17 1.49
CA PHE A 95 -11.93 18.78 1.26
C PHE A 95 -13.18 18.38 2.07
N HIS A 96 -14.19 17.87 1.38
CA HIS A 96 -15.45 17.43 1.99
C HIS A 96 -15.35 15.94 2.37
N GLY A 97 -14.87 15.66 3.58
CA GLY A 97 -14.84 14.28 4.11
C GLY A 97 -16.22 13.79 4.58
N LYS A 98 -16.35 12.48 4.79
CA LYS A 98 -17.61 11.82 5.24
C LYS A 98 -18.24 12.44 6.49
N GLN A 99 -17.42 12.89 7.43
CA GLN A 99 -17.88 13.43 8.72
C GLN A 99 -17.60 14.92 8.91
N LYS A 100 -16.58 15.47 8.23
CA LYS A 100 -16.14 16.85 8.43
C LYS A 100 -15.46 17.41 7.20
N GLN A 101 -15.51 18.72 7.09
CA GLN A 101 -14.72 19.48 6.13
C GLN A 101 -13.36 19.80 6.74
N VAL A 102 -12.32 19.72 5.93
CA VAL A 102 -10.95 20.09 6.31
C VAL A 102 -10.30 20.89 5.20
N GLN A 103 -9.35 21.76 5.55
CA GLN A 103 -8.48 22.38 4.55
C GLN A 103 -7.36 21.40 4.20
N ALA A 104 -7.13 21.17 2.91
CA ALA A 104 -6.04 20.32 2.40
C ALA A 104 -5.32 21.01 1.23
N PRO A 105 -4.03 20.72 0.99
CA PRO A 105 -3.33 21.21 -0.19
C PRO A 105 -3.80 20.42 -1.43
N PHE A 106 -4.23 21.11 -2.47
CA PHE A 106 -4.66 20.51 -3.74
C PHE A 106 -3.59 20.71 -4.82
N MET A 107 -3.49 19.77 -5.74
CA MET A 107 -2.67 19.90 -6.95
C MET A 107 -3.61 20.04 -8.15
N GLU A 108 -3.34 21.00 -9.03
CA GLU A 108 -4.20 21.30 -10.18
C GLU A 108 -3.41 21.29 -11.49
N GLN A 109 -3.97 20.69 -12.53
CA GLN A 109 -3.39 20.75 -13.87
C GLN A 109 -4.48 20.61 -14.94
N ASN A 110 -4.18 21.08 -16.14
CA ASN A 110 -4.98 20.84 -17.34
C ASN A 110 -4.22 19.91 -18.27
N GLY A 111 -4.88 18.92 -18.85
CA GLY A 111 -4.24 17.96 -19.74
C GLY A 111 -5.21 16.98 -20.38
N GLN A 112 -4.68 16.14 -21.26
CA GLN A 112 -5.43 15.04 -21.88
C GLN A 112 -5.21 13.77 -21.07
N PHE A 113 -6.28 13.26 -20.47
CA PHE A 113 -6.26 12.07 -19.64
C PHE A 113 -7.36 11.11 -20.09
N TYR A 114 -7.18 9.82 -19.81
CA TYR A 114 -8.32 8.91 -19.88
C TYR A 114 -9.26 9.28 -18.74
N TYR A 115 -10.48 9.61 -19.12
CA TYR A 115 -11.54 10.08 -18.24
C TYR A 115 -12.86 9.42 -18.69
N ASP A 116 -13.70 9.10 -17.73
CA ASP A 116 -15.08 8.67 -17.97
C ASP A 116 -16.01 9.20 -16.89
N ASP A 117 -17.25 9.49 -17.26
CA ASP A 117 -18.33 9.85 -16.33
C ASP A 117 -19.28 8.65 -16.26
N SER A 118 -19.01 7.75 -15.31
CA SER A 118 -19.58 6.41 -15.29
C SER A 118 -20.97 6.42 -14.68
N ALA A 119 -21.98 6.29 -15.54
CA ALA A 119 -23.37 6.08 -15.10
C ALA A 119 -23.55 4.76 -14.34
N ALA A 120 -22.76 3.73 -14.65
CA ALA A 120 -22.83 2.44 -13.96
C ALA A 120 -22.42 2.58 -12.48
N LEU A 121 -21.34 3.32 -12.22
CA LEU A 121 -20.81 3.52 -10.87
C LEU A 121 -21.43 4.73 -10.14
N ASP A 122 -22.11 5.64 -10.85
CA ASP A 122 -22.44 6.99 -10.37
C ASP A 122 -21.18 7.76 -9.90
N ALA A 123 -20.12 7.71 -10.71
CA ALA A 123 -18.82 8.28 -10.35
C ALA A 123 -18.01 8.74 -11.57
N GLN A 124 -17.15 9.74 -11.36
CA GLN A 124 -16.14 10.15 -12.33
C GLN A 124 -14.89 9.28 -12.19
N LEU A 125 -14.35 8.83 -13.32
CA LEU A 125 -13.15 8.02 -13.43
C LEU A 125 -12.03 8.83 -14.08
N LEU A 126 -10.84 8.83 -13.48
CA LEU A 126 -9.66 9.50 -14.03
C LEU A 126 -8.44 8.59 -13.93
N ARG A 127 -7.66 8.50 -15.00
CA ARG A 127 -6.38 7.76 -15.02
C ARG A 127 -5.20 8.72 -15.21
N LEU A 128 -4.29 8.72 -14.26
CA LEU A 128 -3.00 9.42 -14.33
C LEU A 128 -1.85 8.42 -14.47
N SER A 129 -1.11 8.49 -15.56
CA SER A 129 -0.01 7.57 -15.83
C SER A 129 1.30 7.99 -15.13
N TYR A 130 2.10 7.01 -14.73
CA TYR A 130 3.48 7.21 -14.29
C TYR A 130 4.45 7.06 -15.47
N ARG A 131 5.60 7.73 -15.37
CA ARG A 131 6.71 7.60 -16.33
C ARG A 131 7.10 6.14 -16.50
N GLY A 132 7.46 5.79 -17.74
CA GLY A 132 7.82 4.42 -18.13
C GLY A 132 6.64 3.57 -18.59
N GLY A 133 5.41 4.10 -18.62
CA GLY A 133 4.26 3.48 -19.30
C GLY A 133 3.73 2.19 -18.67
N LYS A 134 4.32 1.72 -17.58
CA LYS A 134 3.97 0.46 -16.90
C LYS A 134 2.88 0.61 -15.84
N PHE A 135 2.81 1.76 -15.18
CA PHE A 135 1.90 2.00 -14.06
C PHE A 135 1.03 3.24 -14.30
N ALA A 136 -0.17 3.22 -13.72
CA ALA A 136 -1.07 4.36 -13.65
C ALA A 136 -1.85 4.32 -12.33
N MET A 137 -2.25 5.48 -11.83
CA MET A 137 -3.19 5.63 -10.73
C MET A 137 -4.57 5.94 -11.30
N TYR A 138 -5.58 5.23 -10.80
CA TYR A 138 -6.98 5.47 -11.13
C TYR A 138 -7.64 6.15 -9.93
N PHE A 139 -8.42 7.19 -10.22
CA PHE A 139 -9.26 7.89 -9.26
C PHE A 139 -10.71 7.61 -9.62
N ILE A 140 -11.49 7.23 -8.61
CA ILE A 140 -12.94 7.03 -8.71
C ILE A 140 -13.55 8.02 -7.73
N LEU A 141 -14.21 9.04 -8.26
CA LEU A 141 -14.81 10.11 -7.46
C LEU A 141 -16.33 9.97 -7.52
N PRO A 142 -17.00 9.57 -6.43
CA PRO A 142 -18.46 9.52 -6.38
C PRO A 142 -19.10 10.86 -6.78
N HIS A 143 -20.20 10.80 -7.50
CA HIS A 143 -20.99 12.00 -7.80
C HIS A 143 -21.53 12.65 -6.53
N GLN A 144 -21.89 13.93 -6.65
CA GLN A 144 -22.48 14.66 -5.54
C GLN A 144 -23.73 13.94 -5.01
N GLY A 145 -23.81 13.75 -3.70
CA GLY A 145 -24.88 12.99 -3.05
C GLY A 145 -24.64 11.48 -2.96
N LYS A 146 -23.56 10.97 -3.56
CA LYS A 146 -23.08 9.59 -3.36
C LYS A 146 -21.90 9.56 -2.38
N THR A 147 -21.80 8.46 -1.66
CA THR A 147 -20.68 8.16 -0.77
C THR A 147 -19.68 7.24 -1.46
N VAL A 148 -18.50 7.09 -0.86
CA VAL A 148 -17.53 6.08 -1.30
C VAL A 148 -18.12 4.68 -1.17
N ASP A 149 -18.90 4.42 -0.11
CA ASP A 149 -19.52 3.12 0.14
C ASP A 149 -20.53 2.74 -0.97
N ASP A 150 -21.35 3.69 -1.44
CA ASP A 150 -22.29 3.49 -2.55
C ASP A 150 -21.60 3.05 -3.86
N VAL A 151 -20.39 3.57 -4.10
CA VAL A 151 -19.60 3.21 -5.28
C VAL A 151 -18.92 1.85 -5.09
N LEU A 152 -18.37 1.58 -3.90
CA LEU A 152 -17.70 0.32 -3.58
C LEU A 152 -18.63 -0.89 -3.74
N GLU A 153 -19.90 -0.77 -3.36
CA GLU A 153 -20.90 -1.83 -3.53
C GLU A 153 -21.14 -2.22 -5.00
N LYS A 154 -20.84 -1.31 -5.94
CA LYS A 154 -21.01 -1.53 -7.37
C LYS A 154 -19.75 -2.03 -8.06
N ILE A 155 -18.58 -1.95 -7.42
CA ILE A 155 -17.31 -2.38 -8.02
C ILE A 155 -17.24 -3.91 -7.99
N THR A 156 -17.28 -4.49 -9.17
CA THR A 156 -17.12 -5.91 -9.47
C THR A 156 -16.10 -6.09 -10.60
N PRO A 157 -15.59 -7.31 -10.86
CA PRO A 157 -14.68 -7.54 -11.99
C PRO A 157 -15.24 -7.15 -13.37
N THR A 158 -16.57 -7.01 -13.50
CA THR A 158 -17.29 -6.76 -14.75
C THR A 158 -17.78 -5.32 -14.93
N THR A 159 -17.58 -4.47 -13.91
CA THR A 159 -18.00 -3.07 -13.87
C THR A 159 -16.79 -2.17 -13.73
#